data_AF-A0A843LHN4-F1
#
_entry.id   AF-A0A843LHN4-F1
#
_cell.length_a   1.000
_cell.length_b   1.000
_cell.length_c   1.000
_cell.angle_alpha   90.00
_cell.angle_beta   90.00
_cell.angle_gamma   90.00
#
_symmetry.space_group_name_H-M   'P 1'
#
loop_
_entity.id
_entity.type
_entity.pdbx_description
1 polymer ?
#
loop_
_entity_poly.entity_id
_entity_poly.type
_entity_poly.pdbx_seq_one_letter_code
_entity_poly.pdbx_strand_id
1 'polypeptide(L)' 'SIIFTSNKSYGEWGDIFKDHVIAAAILDRILHHCTTINIKGDSYRLKDRKRQGLIPQSFPG' A
#
# COMPACT_ATOMS: atom_id res chain seq x y z
N SER A 1 7.62 -19.57 -3.43
CA SER A 1 6.83 -18.36 -3.74
C SER A 1 6.84 -17.42 -2.56
N ILE A 2 6.95 -16.11 -2.79
CA ILE A 2 7.02 -15.07 -1.75
C ILE A 2 5.84 -14.11 -1.98
N ILE A 3 5.18 -13.68 -0.89
CA ILE A 3 4.12 -12.67 -0.93
C ILE A 3 4.64 -11.40 -0.26
N PHE A 4 4.51 -10.27 -0.96
CA PHE A 4 4.82 -8.94 -0.44
C PHE A 4 3.54 -8.11 -0.34
N THR A 5 3.41 -7.33 0.73
CA THR A 5 2.34 -6.36 0.90
C THR A 5 2.95 -5.00 1.19
N SER A 6 2.51 -3.98 0.46
CA SER A 6 2.99 -2.60 0.62
C SER A 6 1.79 -1.66 0.58
N ASN A 7 1.78 -0.65 1.45
CA ASN A 7 0.87 0.49 1.37
C ASN A 7 1.47 1.66 0.57
N LYS A 8 2.65 1.45 -0.01
CA LYS A 8 3.42 2.39 -0.81
C LYS A 8 3.53 1.92 -2.25
N SER A 9 3.39 2.86 -3.18
CA SER A 9 3.63 2.63 -4.60
C SER A 9 5.11 2.40 -4.88
N TYR A 10 5.45 1.77 -6.02
CA TYR A 10 6.84 1.49 -6.38
C TYR A 10 7.70 2.76 -6.49
N GLY A 11 7.12 3.89 -6.93
CA GLY A 11 7.84 5.16 -7.02
C GLY A 11 8.27 5.73 -5.67
N GLU A 12 7.47 5.49 -4.62
CA GLU A 12 7.77 5.94 -3.25
C GLU A 12 8.89 5.13 -2.57
N TRP A 13 9.32 4.01 -3.16
CA TRP A 13 10.36 3.17 -2.56
C TRP A 13 11.72 3.85 -2.54
N GLY A 14 12.02 4.72 -3.50
CA GLY A 14 13.25 5.52 -3.50
C GLY A 14 13.41 6.33 -2.22
N ASP A 15 12.33 6.97 -1.76
CA ASP A 15 12.31 7.76 -0.51
C ASP A 15 12.42 6.87 0.74
N ILE A 16 11.82 5.67 0.71
CA ILE A 16 11.88 4.70 1.82
C ILE A 16 13.31 4.21 2.03
N PHE A 17 13.98 3.82 0.95
CA PHE A 17 15.36 3.33 1.00
C PHE A 17 16.40 4.47 1.04
N LYS A 18 15.96 5.72 0.82
CA LYS A 18 16.82 6.91 0.66
C LYS A 18 17.90 6.72 -0.42
N ASP A 19 17.64 5.82 -1.36
CA ASP A 19 18.51 5.45 -2.46
C ASP A 19 17.65 4.85 -3.58
N HIS A 20 17.53 5.61 -4.67
CA HIS A 20 16.74 5.20 -5.82
C HIS A 20 17.37 4.02 -6.59
N VAL A 21 18.70 3.88 -6.56
CA VAL A 21 19.42 2.80 -7.26
C VAL A 21 19.16 1.47 -6.55
N ILE A 22 19.26 1.45 -5.23
CA ILE A 22 18.96 0.26 -4.43
C ILE A 22 17.47 -0.10 -4.53
N ALA A 23 16.58 0.90 -4.43
CA ALA A 23 15.15 0.68 -4.58
C ALA A 23 14.81 0.03 -5.93
N ALA A 24 15.38 0.55 -7.03
CA ALA A 24 15.18 0.00 -8.36
C ALA A 24 15.73 -1.44 -8.48
N ALA A 25 16.92 -1.72 -7.95
CA ALA A 25 17.51 -3.06 -7.99
C ALA A 25 16.71 -4.11 -7.20
N ILE A 26 16.09 -3.71 -6.09
CA ILE A 26 15.20 -4.59 -5.31
C ILE A 26 13.89 -4.82 -6.07
N LEU A 27 13.27 -3.75 -6.57
CA LEU A 27 12.03 -3.82 -7.34
C LEU A 27 12.21 -4.68 -8.58
N ASP A 28 13.33 -4.56 -9.30
CA ASP A 28 13.65 -5.40 -10.47
C ASP A 28 13.55 -6.89 -10.11
N ARG A 29 14.23 -7.33 -9.05
CA ARG A 29 14.20 -8.74 -8.61
C ARG A 29 12.82 -9.21 -8.19
N ILE A 30 12.06 -8.37 -7.47
CA ILE A 30 10.73 -8.73 -6.98
C ILE A 30 9.74 -8.79 -8.14
N LEU A 31 9.79 -7.82 -9.06
CA LEU A 31 8.79 -7.64 -10.10
C LEU A 31 9.05 -8.53 -11.33
N HIS A 32 10.26 -9.05 -11.53
CA HIS A 32 10.63 -9.89 -12.67
C HIS A 32 9.68 -11.09 -12.89
N HIS A 33 9.18 -11.71 -11.81
CA HIS A 33 8.23 -12.82 -11.88
C HIS A 33 7.09 -12.68 -10.85
N CYS A 34 6.52 -11.48 -10.72
CA CYS A 34 5.38 -11.26 -9.82
C CYS A 34 4.06 -11.05 -10.56
N THR A 35 2.97 -11.21 -9.81
CA THR A 35 1.66 -10.70 -10.18
C THR A 35 1.31 -9.58 -9.23
N THR A 36 1.19 -8.35 -9.74
CA THR A 36 0.79 -7.19 -8.95
C THR A 36 -0.72 -7.17 -8.76
N ILE A 37 -1.16 -7.07 -7.50
CA ILE A 37 -2.58 -6.89 -7.14
C ILE A 37 -2.73 -5.52 -6.46
N ASN A 38 -3.42 -4.60 -7.13
CA ASN A 38 -3.71 -3.27 -6.59
C ASN A 38 -5.00 -3.31 -5.77
N ILE A 39 -4.87 -3.10 -4.45
CA ILE A 39 -6.02 -3.10 -3.53
C ILE A 39 -6.53 -1.66 -3.37
N LYS A 40 -7.82 -1.45 -3.63
CA LYS A 40 -8.52 -0.17 -3.46
C LYS A 40 -9.75 -0.36 -2.57
N GLY A 41 -10.13 0.68 -1.85
CA GLY A 41 -11.33 0.71 -1.02
C GLY A 41 -11.07 1.23 0.39
N ASP A 42 -12.15 1.39 1.15
CA ASP A 42 -12.09 1.82 2.54
C ASP A 42 -11.35 0.80 3.42
N SER A 43 -10.64 1.31 4.43
CA SER A 43 -10.02 0.46 5.44
C SER A 43 -11.06 -0.41 6.15
N TYR A 44 -10.84 -1.72 6.14
CA TYR A 44 -11.70 -2.66 6.85
C TYR A 44 -11.80 -2.32 8.35
N ARG A 45 -10.71 -1.84 8.97
CA ARG A 45 -10.69 -1.43 10.38
C ARG A 45 -11.61 -0.25 10.67
N LEU A 46 -11.82 0.63 9.68
CA LEU A 46 -12.79 1.72 9.79
C LEU A 46 -14.22 1.20 9.69
N LYS A 47 -14.49 0.09 9.01
CA LYS A 47 -15.85 -0.46 8.90
C LYS A 47 -16.43 -0.83 10.27
N ASP A 48 -15.66 -1.47 11.14
CA ASP A 48 -16.08 -1.78 12.52
C ASP A 48 -16.28 -0.52 13.36
N ARG A 49 -15.40 0.46 13.21
CA ARG A 49 -15.50 1.74 13.90
C ARG A 49 -16.73 2.55 13.45
N LYS A 50 -17.08 2.51 12.15
CA LYS A 50 -18.34 3.07 11.61
C LYS A 50 -19.55 2.34 12.20
N ARG A 51 -19.51 1.01 12.29
CA ARG A 51 -20.57 0.19 12.89
C ARG A 51 -20.80 0.50 14.38
N GLN A 52 -19.72 0.82 15.10
CA GLN A 52 -19.77 1.19 16.51
C GLN A 52 -20.09 2.68 16.74
N GLY A 53 -20.32 3.48 15.68
CA GLY A 53 -20.62 4.91 15.78
C GLY A 53 -19.43 5.78 16.20
N LEU A 54 -18.20 5.24 16.18
CA LEU A 54 -16.98 5.88 16.69
C LEU A 54 -16.28 6.80 15.67
N ILE A 55 -16.78 6.88 14.44
CA ILE A 55 -16.27 7.81 13.43
C ILE A 55 -17.48 8.58 12.88
N PRO A 56 -17.46 9.93 12.96
CA PRO A 56 -18.45 10.75 12.28
C PRO A 56 -18.44 10.41 10.80
N GLN A 57 -19.61 10.37 10.15
CA GLN A 57 -19.64 10.38 8.70
C GLN A 57 -18.89 11.63 8.24
N SER A 58 -17.86 11.46 7.42
CA SER A 58 -17.23 12.58 6.73
C SER A 58 -18.33 13.27 5.93
N PHE A 59 -18.75 14.45 6.38
CA PHE A 59 -19.66 15.29 5.62
C PHE A 59 -18.97 15.60 4.28
N PRO A 60 -19.60 15.35 3.12
CA PRO A 60 -19.06 15.84 1.86
C PRO A 60 -19.14 17.37 1.91
N GLY A 61 -17.98 18.01 2.02
CA GLY A 61 -17.80 19.41 1.64
C GLY A 61 -17.49 19.50 0.15
#